data_AF-A0A2E8D647-F1
#
_entry.id   AF-A0A2E8D647-F1
#
_cell.length_a   1.000
_cell.length_b   1.000
_cell.length_c   1.000
_cell.angle_alpha   90.00
_cell.angle_beta   90.00
_cell.angle_gamma   90.00
#
_symmetry.space_group_name_H-M   'P 1'
#
loop_
_entity.id
_entity.type
_entity.pdbx_description
1 polymer ?
#
loop_
_entity_poly.entity_id
_entity_poly.type
_entity_poly.pdbx_seq_one_letter_code
_entity_poly.pdbx_strand_id
1 'polypeptide(L)'
;MIKLNRYVARQILIAATLMVATTSSSYAEVGVGAEPIDAAEVIFDGTREMLDEKWTYWKGPRFSSSLPIKWKIVDDPVDKGTVAMTDDPTAAGGKYGTADVVTKKKYRDFRLHIEFLVVKTGGNSGVYLQNRYEIQVLDGDKTKHGMGAVINETPAPYHAYQGIGKWNAYDITFRAARFKDGTRSSKAMVSMFFNGIKVHKNQTINQVWGGPNSGIDGGNDGGKGITDMPGGLKLQCEGHEVLYRNIWIKELKLTEADTNFDE
;
A
#
# COMPACT_ATOMS: atom_id res chain seq x y z
N MET A 1 80.20 -45.09 6.01
CA MET A 1 79.77 -43.78 6.56
C MET A 1 78.44 -43.44 5.89
N ILE A 2 77.30 -43.80 6.48
CA ILE A 2 76.47 -43.01 7.41
C ILE A 2 75.70 -41.84 6.76
N LYS A 3 74.36 -41.84 7.01
CA LYS A 3 73.28 -40.84 6.80
C LYS A 3 72.52 -40.96 5.46
N LEU A 4 71.31 -41.52 5.36
CA LEU A 4 70.01 -41.35 6.06
C LEU A 4 69.25 -40.07 5.67
N ASN A 5 67.99 -40.29 5.24
CA ASN A 5 66.81 -39.41 5.25
C ASN A 5 66.70 -38.37 4.11
N ARG A 6 65.54 -38.14 3.46
CA ARG A 6 64.17 -38.10 3.99
C ARG A 6 63.11 -38.48 2.93
N TYR A 7 62.11 -39.24 3.37
CA TYR A 7 60.79 -39.31 2.76
C TYR A 7 60.13 -37.93 2.77
N VAL A 8 59.56 -37.50 1.65
CA VAL A 8 58.62 -36.38 1.59
C VAL A 8 57.26 -36.95 1.17
N ALA A 9 56.40 -37.17 2.16
CA ALA A 9 54.99 -37.49 1.95
C ALA A 9 54.27 -36.22 1.45
N ARG A 10 53.75 -36.24 0.23
CA ARG A 10 52.80 -35.22 -0.25
C ARG A 10 51.45 -35.48 0.40
N GLN A 11 51.10 -34.69 1.41
CA GLN A 11 49.72 -34.60 1.88
C GLN A 11 48.90 -33.83 0.83
N ILE A 12 47.95 -34.51 0.19
CA ILE A 12 46.93 -33.88 -0.64
C ILE A 12 45.84 -33.39 0.31
N LEU A 13 45.79 -32.08 0.53
CA LEU A 13 44.71 -31.44 1.28
C LEU A 13 43.49 -31.34 0.35
N ILE A 14 42.51 -32.21 0.52
CA ILE A 14 41.21 -32.07 -0.15
C ILE A 14 40.43 -31.00 0.63
N ALA A 15 40.40 -29.78 0.10
CA ALA A 15 39.53 -28.73 0.60
C ALA A 15 38.09 -29.06 0.17
N ALA A 16 37.28 -29.59 1.09
CA ALA A 16 35.85 -29.72 0.90
C ALA A 16 35.22 -28.32 0.97
N THR A 17 34.87 -27.76 -0.19
CA THR A 17 34.13 -26.50 -0.26
C THR A 17 32.70 -26.78 0.17
N LEU A 18 32.36 -26.44 1.42
CA LEU A 18 30.98 -26.40 1.88
C LEU A 18 30.26 -25.27 1.13
N MET A 19 29.49 -25.59 0.10
CA MET A 19 28.49 -24.67 -0.43
C MET A 19 27.39 -24.52 0.63
N VAL A 20 27.47 -23.46 1.41
CA VAL A 20 26.30 -22.97 2.15
C VAL A 20 25.35 -22.42 1.11
N ALA A 21 24.29 -23.17 0.79
CA ALA A 21 23.17 -22.65 0.04
C ALA A 21 22.51 -21.57 0.91
N THR A 22 22.85 -20.31 0.65
CA THR A 22 22.06 -19.19 1.16
C THR A 22 20.73 -19.26 0.45
N THR A 23 19.69 -19.71 1.15
CA THR A 23 18.31 -19.50 0.72
C THR A 23 18.11 -17.98 0.68
N SER A 24 18.24 -17.38 -0.50
CA SER A 24 17.80 -16.03 -0.75
C SER A 24 16.31 -16.01 -0.41
N SER A 25 15.96 -15.43 0.74
CA SER A 25 14.57 -15.19 1.08
C SER A 25 14.00 -14.35 -0.08
N SER A 26 12.92 -14.82 -0.69
CA SER A 26 12.26 -14.21 -1.85
C SER A 26 11.68 -12.84 -1.47
N TYR A 27 12.52 -11.82 -1.43
CA TYR A 27 12.11 -10.42 -1.23
C TYR A 27 11.55 -9.78 -2.51
N ALA A 28 11.31 -10.56 -3.57
CA ALA A 28 10.84 -10.05 -4.86
C ALA A 28 9.37 -9.56 -4.84
N GLU A 29 8.61 -9.84 -3.78
CA GLU A 29 7.16 -9.60 -3.74
C GLU A 29 6.74 -8.38 -2.90
N VAL A 30 7.67 -7.65 -2.29
CA VAL A 30 7.37 -6.46 -1.45
C VAL A 30 8.43 -5.38 -1.60
N GLY A 31 8.07 -4.12 -1.33
CA GLY A 31 8.95 -2.96 -1.44
C GLY A 31 8.91 -2.31 -2.83
N VAL A 32 9.61 -1.18 -2.96
CA VAL A 32 9.66 -0.41 -4.21
C VAL A 32 10.18 -1.30 -5.35
N GLY A 33 9.44 -1.31 -6.47
CA GLY A 33 9.73 -2.12 -7.65
C GLY A 33 9.16 -3.54 -7.60
N ALA A 34 8.34 -3.89 -6.60
CA ALA A 34 7.73 -5.22 -6.55
C ALA A 34 6.83 -5.43 -7.78
N GLU A 35 7.12 -6.51 -8.51
CA GLU A 35 6.38 -6.88 -9.71
C GLU A 35 5.00 -7.44 -9.34
N PRO A 36 3.99 -7.28 -10.20
CA PRO A 36 2.69 -7.92 -10.01
C PRO A 36 2.86 -9.44 -9.83
N ILE A 37 2.36 -9.96 -8.71
CA ILE A 37 2.32 -11.41 -8.47
C ILE A 37 1.34 -12.11 -9.42
N ASP A 38 1.45 -13.43 -9.54
CA ASP A 38 0.55 -14.23 -10.36
C ASP A 38 -0.93 -13.93 -10.04
N ALA A 39 -1.71 -13.76 -11.12
CA ALA A 39 -3.13 -13.38 -11.09
C ALA A 39 -3.44 -11.99 -10.49
N ALA A 40 -2.44 -11.17 -10.19
CA ALA A 40 -2.66 -9.76 -9.87
C ALA A 40 -3.13 -8.98 -11.10
N GLU A 41 -4.07 -8.06 -10.87
CA GLU A 41 -4.50 -7.08 -11.84
C GLU A 41 -3.66 -5.80 -11.66
N VAL A 42 -2.92 -5.38 -12.69
CA VAL A 42 -2.33 -4.04 -12.72
C VAL A 42 -3.46 -3.02 -12.87
N ILE A 43 -3.61 -2.14 -11.90
CA ILE A 43 -4.67 -1.13 -11.87
C ILE A 43 -4.15 0.28 -12.18
N PHE A 44 -2.84 0.50 -12.18
CA PHE A 44 -2.22 1.69 -12.75
C PHE A 44 -0.77 1.40 -13.19
N ASP A 45 -0.48 1.64 -14.45
CA ASP A 45 0.80 1.35 -15.12
C ASP A 45 1.59 2.62 -15.50
N GLY A 46 1.14 3.79 -15.04
CA GLY A 46 1.72 5.08 -15.40
C GLY A 46 1.02 5.80 -16.54
N THR A 47 0.07 5.16 -17.24
CA THR A 47 -0.58 5.73 -18.43
C THR A 47 -1.89 6.46 -18.12
N ARG A 48 -2.21 7.46 -18.96
CA ARG A 48 -3.53 8.10 -18.96
C ARG A 48 -4.64 7.11 -19.27
N GLU A 49 -4.40 6.22 -20.23
CA GLU A 49 -5.38 5.22 -20.66
C GLU A 49 -5.84 4.36 -19.49
N MET A 50 -4.91 3.76 -18.73
CA MET A 50 -5.28 2.91 -17.60
C MET A 50 -5.93 3.70 -16.45
N LEU A 51 -5.48 4.93 -16.19
CA LEU A 51 -6.13 5.80 -15.20
C LEU A 51 -7.60 6.01 -15.55
N ASP A 52 -7.90 6.42 -16.78
CA ASP A 52 -9.27 6.69 -17.21
C ASP A 52 -10.10 5.39 -17.39
N GLU A 53 -9.46 4.27 -17.73
CA GLU A 53 -10.09 2.95 -17.84
C GLU A 53 -10.52 2.41 -16.48
N LYS A 54 -9.63 2.42 -15.48
CA LYS A 54 -9.81 1.68 -14.23
C LYS A 54 -10.25 2.53 -13.04
N TRP A 55 -10.14 3.85 -13.14
CA TRP A 55 -10.46 4.78 -12.05
C TRP A 55 -11.57 5.76 -12.41
N THR A 56 -12.19 6.32 -11.38
CA THR A 56 -13.19 7.39 -11.48
C THR A 56 -13.08 8.25 -10.22
N TYR A 57 -13.69 9.43 -10.21
CA TYR A 57 -13.87 10.16 -8.96
C TYR A 57 -14.79 9.40 -7.99
N TRP A 58 -14.43 9.42 -6.70
CA TRP A 58 -15.35 9.04 -5.64
C TRP A 58 -16.40 10.14 -5.43
N LYS A 59 -17.66 9.78 -5.63
CA LYS A 59 -18.81 10.68 -5.44
C LYS A 59 -19.27 10.69 -3.97
N GLY A 60 -18.36 11.05 -3.06
CA GLY A 60 -18.63 11.21 -1.64
C GLY A 60 -19.44 12.48 -1.31
N PRO A 61 -19.81 12.71 -0.04
CA PRO A 61 -20.64 13.84 0.37
C PRO A 61 -20.06 15.22 0.04
N ARG A 62 -18.73 15.34 -0.06
CA ARG A 62 -18.03 16.58 -0.37
C ARG A 62 -17.53 16.66 -1.82
N PHE A 63 -17.87 15.70 -2.66
CA PHE A 63 -17.40 15.66 -4.04
C PHE A 63 -17.80 16.94 -4.79
N SER A 64 -16.84 17.58 -5.44
CA SER A 64 -17.05 18.85 -6.12
C SER A 64 -16.26 19.00 -7.42
N SER A 65 -15.75 17.88 -7.95
CA SER A 65 -15.08 17.83 -9.25
C SER A 65 -15.97 17.18 -10.31
N SER A 66 -15.40 16.83 -11.47
CA SER A 66 -16.12 16.23 -12.60
C SER A 66 -15.17 15.45 -13.48
N LEU A 67 -15.65 14.38 -14.11
CA LEU A 67 -14.88 13.68 -15.16
C LEU A 67 -14.63 14.61 -16.37
N PRO A 68 -13.53 14.41 -17.13
CA PRO A 68 -12.47 13.43 -16.92
C PRO A 68 -11.62 13.71 -15.67
N ILE A 69 -10.88 12.70 -15.18
CA ILE A 69 -10.01 12.86 -14.00
C ILE A 69 -8.93 13.91 -14.28
N LYS A 70 -8.87 14.93 -13.42
CA LYS A 70 -7.95 16.07 -13.55
C LYS A 70 -6.54 15.82 -13.03
N TRP A 71 -6.34 14.75 -12.24
CA TRP A 71 -5.00 14.31 -11.83
C TRP A 71 -4.13 14.19 -13.07
N LYS A 72 -2.88 14.63 -13.03
CA LYS A 72 -2.02 14.69 -14.21
C LYS A 72 -1.20 13.41 -14.36
N ILE A 73 -0.85 13.08 -15.60
CA ILE A 73 0.23 12.13 -15.88
C ILE A 73 1.46 12.98 -16.19
N VAL A 74 2.53 12.78 -15.42
CA VAL A 74 3.78 13.54 -15.51
C VAL A 74 4.96 12.59 -15.62
N ASP A 75 6.11 13.09 -16.06
CA ASP A 75 7.35 12.31 -16.04
C ASP A 75 7.72 11.94 -14.60
N ASP A 76 8.20 10.71 -14.40
CA ASP A 76 8.73 10.28 -13.11
C ASP A 76 9.96 11.14 -12.74
N PRO A 77 9.94 11.85 -11.59
CA PRO A 77 11.03 12.75 -11.23
C PRO A 77 12.27 12.04 -10.69
N VAL A 78 12.20 10.73 -10.41
CA VAL A 78 13.29 9.93 -9.84
C VAL A 78 13.84 8.92 -10.83
N ASP A 79 12.94 8.18 -11.49
CA ASP A 79 13.30 7.10 -12.41
C ASP A 79 12.92 7.47 -13.86
N LYS A 80 12.44 6.49 -14.65
CA LYS A 80 11.95 6.67 -16.01
C LYS A 80 10.48 6.31 -16.09
N GLY A 81 9.80 6.82 -17.10
CA GLY A 81 8.38 6.56 -17.34
C GLY A 81 7.52 7.70 -16.82
N THR A 82 6.24 7.41 -16.64
CA THR A 82 5.24 8.41 -16.24
C THR A 82 4.45 7.95 -15.03
N VAL A 83 3.98 8.91 -14.24
CA VAL A 83 3.32 8.67 -12.95
C VAL A 83 2.09 9.56 -12.80
N ALA A 84 1.15 9.15 -11.97
CA ALA A 84 -0.02 9.95 -11.65
C ALA A 84 0.32 10.95 -10.54
N MET A 85 0.12 12.24 -10.80
CA MET A 85 0.21 13.31 -9.81
C MET A 85 -1.18 13.70 -9.33
N THR A 86 -1.39 13.68 -8.01
CA THR A 86 -2.58 14.27 -7.40
C THR A 86 -2.71 15.73 -7.81
N ASP A 87 -3.76 16.05 -8.57
CA ASP A 87 -4.00 17.43 -9.00
C ASP A 87 -5.49 17.66 -9.25
N ASP A 88 -6.13 18.36 -8.32
CA ASP A 88 -7.46 18.91 -8.55
C ASP A 88 -7.63 20.22 -7.77
N PRO A 89 -7.89 21.36 -8.44
CA PRO A 89 -8.09 22.64 -7.77
C PRO A 89 -9.20 22.65 -6.72
N THR A 90 -10.18 21.73 -6.80
CA THR A 90 -11.24 21.66 -5.79
C THR A 90 -10.72 21.21 -4.42
N ALA A 91 -9.60 20.49 -4.39
CA ALA A 91 -8.93 20.04 -3.18
C ALA A 91 -7.98 21.09 -2.59
N ALA A 92 -7.77 22.23 -3.27
CA ALA A 92 -6.85 23.27 -2.83
C ALA A 92 -7.16 23.78 -1.41
N GLY A 93 -6.10 24.01 -0.65
CA GLY A 93 -6.17 24.44 0.75
C GLY A 93 -6.52 23.31 1.72
N GLY A 94 -6.10 22.07 1.46
CA GLY A 94 -6.29 20.96 2.38
C GLY A 94 -7.72 20.40 2.41
N LYS A 95 -8.45 20.45 1.29
CA LYS A 95 -9.86 20.02 1.23
C LYS A 95 -9.99 18.56 0.78
N TYR A 96 -9.81 17.63 1.71
CA TYR A 96 -10.06 16.21 1.45
C TYR A 96 -11.53 15.91 1.09
N GLY A 97 -11.74 14.83 0.32
CA GLY A 97 -13.05 14.31 -0.07
C GLY A 97 -13.72 15.06 -1.23
N THR A 98 -13.04 16.05 -1.81
CA THR A 98 -13.57 16.86 -2.93
C THR A 98 -13.27 16.26 -4.31
N ALA A 99 -12.12 15.59 -4.45
CA ALA A 99 -11.58 15.10 -5.71
C ALA A 99 -10.74 13.82 -5.58
N ASP A 100 -11.08 12.98 -4.60
CA ASP A 100 -10.44 11.67 -4.46
C ASP A 100 -10.80 10.77 -5.65
N VAL A 101 -9.86 9.93 -6.11
CA VAL A 101 -10.11 8.92 -7.14
C VAL A 101 -10.28 7.54 -6.51
N VAL A 102 -11.13 6.72 -7.09
CA VAL A 102 -11.41 5.35 -6.65
C VAL A 102 -11.46 4.42 -7.85
N THR A 103 -10.99 3.18 -7.68
CA THR A 103 -11.13 2.15 -8.70
C THR A 103 -12.60 1.91 -9.02
N LYS A 104 -12.93 1.71 -10.31
CA LYS A 104 -14.28 1.34 -10.75
C LYS A 104 -14.65 -0.06 -10.25
N LYS A 105 -13.68 -0.99 -10.28
CA LYS A 105 -13.80 -2.32 -9.68
C LYS A 105 -13.79 -2.23 -8.16
N LYS A 106 -14.61 -3.06 -7.51
CA LYS A 106 -14.71 -3.16 -6.05
C LYS A 106 -14.10 -4.49 -5.60
N TYR A 107 -13.41 -4.46 -4.47
CA TYR A 107 -12.69 -5.59 -3.91
C TYR A 107 -13.24 -5.95 -2.54
N ARG A 108 -13.25 -7.23 -2.17
CA ARG A 108 -13.58 -7.69 -0.80
C ARG A 108 -12.30 -7.84 0.01
N ASP A 109 -11.59 -8.92 -0.22
CA ASP A 109 -10.28 -9.20 0.36
C ASP A 109 -9.25 -9.17 -0.75
N PHE A 110 -8.05 -8.68 -0.46
CA PHE A 110 -7.06 -8.50 -1.49
C PHE A 110 -5.64 -8.36 -0.95
N ARG A 111 -4.68 -8.69 -1.81
CA ARG A 111 -3.29 -8.24 -1.78
C ARG A 111 -3.15 -7.01 -2.65
N LEU A 112 -2.61 -5.94 -2.11
CA LEU A 112 -2.38 -4.67 -2.81
C LEU A 112 -0.90 -4.32 -2.74
N HIS A 113 -0.32 -3.94 -3.87
CA HIS A 113 0.91 -3.17 -3.93
C HIS A 113 0.63 -1.79 -4.50
N ILE A 114 1.29 -0.79 -3.94
CA ILE A 114 1.20 0.59 -4.40
C ILE A 114 2.48 1.34 -4.06
N GLU A 115 3.02 2.06 -5.05
CA GLU A 115 4.12 2.99 -4.85
C GLU A 115 3.63 4.43 -4.85
N PHE A 116 4.22 5.22 -3.96
CA PHE A 116 3.94 6.65 -3.83
C PHE A 116 5.21 7.45 -3.58
N LEU A 117 5.18 8.73 -3.96
CA LEU A 117 6.27 9.67 -3.73
C LEU A 117 5.71 10.98 -3.18
N VAL A 118 6.24 11.39 -2.03
CA VAL A 118 5.98 12.72 -1.45
C VAL A 118 7.07 13.68 -1.92
N VAL A 119 6.69 14.72 -2.67
CA VAL A 119 7.66 15.65 -3.28
C VAL A 119 8.06 16.82 -2.38
N LYS A 120 7.21 17.17 -1.41
CA LYS A 120 7.34 18.36 -0.57
C LYS A 120 7.09 18.02 0.89
N THR A 121 7.75 18.75 1.79
CA THR A 121 7.53 18.63 3.24
C THR A 121 6.06 18.82 3.58
N GLY A 122 5.54 17.96 4.46
CA GLY A 122 4.13 17.99 4.85
C GLY A 122 3.17 17.57 3.73
N GLY A 123 3.65 16.90 2.68
CA GLY A 123 2.78 16.29 1.67
C GLY A 123 1.82 15.28 2.30
N ASN A 124 0.55 15.37 1.91
CA ASN A 124 -0.55 14.63 2.53
C ASN A 124 -1.49 14.01 1.47
N SER A 125 -1.81 12.75 1.65
CA SER A 125 -2.76 11.96 0.88
C SER A 125 -3.13 10.73 1.71
N GLY A 126 -3.70 9.69 1.11
CA GLY A 126 -3.97 8.44 1.80
C GLY A 126 -4.42 7.34 0.86
N VAL A 127 -4.13 6.11 1.25
CA VAL A 127 -4.51 4.88 0.54
C VAL A 127 -5.66 4.22 1.29
N TYR A 128 -6.86 4.26 0.73
CA TYR A 128 -8.09 3.85 1.39
C TYR A 128 -8.54 2.46 0.92
N LEU A 129 -8.40 1.50 1.82
CA LEU A 129 -8.84 0.12 1.63
C LEU A 129 -10.37 0.07 1.63
N GLN A 130 -10.94 -0.44 0.55
CA GLN A 130 -12.39 -0.45 0.28
C GLN A 130 -13.07 0.93 0.34
N ASN A 131 -12.34 2.02 0.09
CA ASN A 131 -12.87 3.36 0.25
C ASN A 131 -13.42 3.60 1.68
N ARG A 132 -12.79 2.96 2.68
CA ARG A 132 -13.19 3.00 4.09
C ARG A 132 -12.01 3.28 5.00
N TYR A 133 -10.97 2.47 4.88
CA TYR A 133 -9.92 2.41 5.89
C TYR A 133 -8.63 2.99 5.34
N GLU A 134 -8.23 4.14 5.88
CA GLU A 134 -7.04 4.86 5.44
C GLU A 134 -5.77 4.26 6.03
N ILE A 135 -4.85 3.92 5.11
CA ILE A 135 -3.42 3.82 5.38
C ILE A 135 -2.82 5.16 4.98
N GLN A 136 -2.27 5.85 5.97
CA GLN A 136 -1.93 7.26 5.84
C GLN A 136 -0.71 7.49 4.93
N VAL A 137 -0.73 8.59 4.16
CA VAL A 137 0.43 9.15 3.46
C VAL A 137 0.64 10.58 3.94
N LEU A 138 1.47 10.78 4.97
CA LEU A 138 1.75 12.11 5.53
C LEU A 138 3.20 12.24 5.95
N ASP A 139 3.92 13.18 5.33
CA ASP A 139 5.26 13.55 5.75
C ASP A 139 5.24 14.43 7.01
N GLY A 140 6.13 14.13 7.96
CA GLY A 140 6.40 14.96 9.13
C GLY A 140 5.64 14.59 10.41
N ASP A 141 4.70 13.64 10.37
CA ASP A 141 3.95 13.21 11.55
C ASP A 141 4.32 11.76 11.96
N LYS A 142 4.59 11.56 13.25
CA LYS A 142 4.96 10.27 13.86
C LYS A 142 3.86 9.70 14.76
N THR A 143 2.73 10.37 14.88
CA THR A 143 1.58 9.98 15.72
C THR A 143 0.72 8.93 15.00
N LYS A 144 -0.50 8.70 15.48
CA LYS A 144 -1.50 7.85 14.81
C LYS A 144 -2.13 8.48 13.56
N HIS A 145 -1.66 9.65 13.16
CA HIS A 145 -2.06 10.37 11.94
C HIS A 145 -0.93 10.48 10.92
N GLY A 146 0.21 9.83 11.17
CA GLY A 146 1.41 9.96 10.35
C GLY A 146 1.63 8.82 9.36
N MET A 147 2.70 8.93 8.57
CA MET A 147 3.06 8.00 7.49
C MET A 147 2.89 6.52 7.85
N GLY A 148 2.07 5.81 7.08
CA GLY A 148 1.87 4.37 7.19
C GLY A 148 1.03 3.94 8.39
N ALA A 149 0.50 4.86 9.18
CA ALA A 149 -0.48 4.53 10.21
C ALA A 149 -1.75 3.98 9.57
N VAL A 150 -2.31 2.90 10.14
CA VAL A 150 -3.75 2.69 10.08
C VAL A 150 -4.35 3.79 10.95
N ILE A 151 -4.94 4.82 10.31
CA ILE A 151 -5.19 6.09 10.99
C ILE A 151 -6.01 5.90 12.27
N ASN A 152 -5.61 6.59 13.35
CA ASN A 152 -6.15 6.47 14.72
C ASN A 152 -6.02 5.10 15.41
N GLU A 153 -5.66 4.03 14.70
CA GLU A 153 -5.50 2.69 15.27
C GLU A 153 -4.05 2.46 15.73
N THR A 154 -3.09 2.70 14.84
CA THR A 154 -1.66 2.41 15.05
C THR A 154 -0.81 3.68 14.93
N PRO A 155 0.31 3.81 15.69
CA PRO A 155 1.27 4.88 15.43
C PRO A 155 1.97 4.70 14.06
N ALA A 156 2.44 5.80 13.48
CA ALA A 156 3.19 5.79 12.24
C ALA A 156 4.52 5.01 12.38
N PRO A 157 4.76 3.95 11.59
CA PRO A 157 6.02 3.22 11.58
C PRO A 157 7.10 3.99 10.79
N TYR A 158 7.41 5.21 11.22
CA TYR A 158 8.25 6.18 10.49
C TYR A 158 9.68 5.69 10.22
N HIS A 159 10.14 4.66 10.94
CA HIS A 159 11.43 4.01 10.70
C HIS A 159 11.51 3.32 9.32
N ALA A 160 10.37 2.99 8.71
CA ALA A 160 10.31 2.36 7.40
C ALA A 160 10.18 3.36 6.25
N TYR A 161 9.86 4.64 6.52
CA TYR A 161 9.67 5.68 5.50
C TYR A 161 11.03 6.15 4.93
N GLN A 162 11.16 6.20 3.60
CA GLN A 162 12.41 6.59 2.95
C GLN A 162 12.64 8.11 2.91
N GLY A 163 11.60 8.90 3.17
CA GLY A 163 11.64 10.37 3.15
C GLY A 163 11.15 10.99 1.84
N ILE A 164 11.11 12.32 1.84
CA ILE A 164 10.72 13.16 0.70
C ILE A 164 11.63 12.91 -0.51
N GLY A 165 11.04 12.93 -1.71
CA GLY A 165 11.77 12.79 -2.97
C GLY A 165 12.24 11.38 -3.27
N LYS A 166 11.76 10.37 -2.52
CA LYS A 166 12.03 8.96 -2.77
C LYS A 166 10.74 8.20 -2.93
N TRP A 167 10.76 7.20 -3.81
CA TRP A 167 9.67 6.24 -3.92
C TRP A 167 9.54 5.42 -2.65
N ASN A 168 8.29 5.19 -2.27
CA ASN A 168 7.90 4.42 -1.10
C ASN A 168 6.84 3.42 -1.53
N ALA A 169 6.81 2.24 -0.92
CA ALA A 169 5.86 1.20 -1.25
C ALA A 169 5.07 0.74 -0.03
N TYR A 170 3.76 0.60 -0.23
CA TYR A 170 2.92 -0.19 0.66
C TYR A 170 2.55 -1.51 -0.01
N ASP A 171 2.73 -2.55 0.77
CA ASP A 171 2.35 -3.90 0.45
C ASP A 171 1.38 -4.36 1.52
N ILE A 172 0.15 -4.66 1.13
CA ILE A 172 -0.97 -4.82 2.04
C ILE A 172 -1.72 -6.10 1.74
N THR A 173 -1.97 -6.92 2.76
CA THR A 173 -3.01 -7.93 2.73
C THR A 173 -4.17 -7.45 3.59
N PHE A 174 -5.33 -7.28 2.98
CA PHE A 174 -6.53 -6.75 3.61
C PHE A 174 -7.65 -7.77 3.60
N ARG A 175 -8.27 -7.95 4.77
CA ARG A 175 -9.48 -8.75 4.96
C ARG A 175 -10.63 -7.84 5.35
N ALA A 176 -11.71 -7.83 4.56
CA ALA A 176 -12.91 -7.07 4.91
C ALA A 176 -13.57 -7.60 6.19
N ALA A 177 -14.40 -6.76 6.83
CA ALA A 177 -15.28 -7.23 7.90
C ALA A 177 -16.14 -8.41 7.42
N ARG A 178 -16.50 -9.31 8.34
CA ARG A 178 -17.45 -10.39 8.07
C ARG A 178 -18.75 -10.13 8.79
N PHE A 179 -19.82 -10.68 8.20
CA PHE A 179 -21.17 -10.58 8.72
C PHE A 179 -21.78 -11.96 8.81
N LYS A 180 -22.67 -12.13 9.79
CA LYS A 180 -23.52 -13.30 9.96
C LYS A 180 -24.91 -12.78 10.27
N ASP A 181 -25.89 -13.20 9.49
CA ASP A 181 -27.30 -12.81 9.67
C ASP A 181 -27.48 -11.26 9.74
N GLY A 182 -26.78 -10.54 8.87
CA GLY A 182 -26.80 -9.07 8.82
C GLY A 182 -26.02 -8.35 9.92
N THR A 183 -25.47 -9.07 10.90
CA THR A 183 -24.68 -8.51 12.01
C THR A 183 -23.19 -8.73 11.77
N ARG A 184 -22.37 -7.69 12.02
CA ARG A 184 -20.90 -7.79 11.89
C ARG A 184 -20.34 -8.84 12.88
N SER A 185 -19.81 -9.94 12.35
CA SER A 185 -19.25 -11.07 13.11
C SER A 185 -17.73 -10.94 13.34
N SER A 186 -17.01 -10.24 12.46
CA SER A 186 -15.61 -9.89 12.68
C SER A 186 -15.25 -8.55 12.02
N LYS A 187 -14.28 -7.84 12.61
CA LYS A 187 -13.77 -6.56 12.10
C LYS A 187 -12.93 -6.77 10.83
N ALA A 188 -12.78 -5.70 10.06
CA ALA A 188 -11.78 -5.66 9.01
C ALA A 188 -10.38 -5.70 9.62
N MET A 189 -9.41 -6.22 8.87
CA MET A 189 -8.06 -6.43 9.36
C MET A 189 -7.05 -6.23 8.24
N VAL A 190 -5.85 -5.79 8.62
CA VAL A 190 -4.77 -5.49 7.68
C VAL A 190 -3.41 -5.94 8.24
N SER A 191 -2.59 -6.52 7.37
CA SER A 191 -1.13 -6.57 7.58
C SER A 191 -0.46 -5.76 6.49
N MET A 192 0.67 -5.15 6.83
CA MET A 192 1.37 -4.26 5.91
C MET A 192 2.88 -4.40 6.03
N PHE A 193 3.52 -4.50 4.88
CA PHE A 193 4.92 -4.14 4.71
C PHE A 193 5.00 -2.71 4.18
N PHE A 194 5.93 -1.94 4.74
CA PHE A 194 6.29 -0.62 4.28
C PHE A 194 7.75 -0.67 3.86
N ASN A 195 8.03 -0.46 2.56
CA ASN A 195 9.37 -0.57 2.00
C ASN A 195 10.07 -1.89 2.36
N GLY A 196 9.33 -3.01 2.25
CA GLY A 196 9.84 -4.35 2.57
C GLY A 196 9.98 -4.68 4.06
N ILE A 197 9.64 -3.75 4.97
CA ILE A 197 9.65 -3.98 6.42
C ILE A 197 8.22 -4.25 6.91
N LYS A 198 7.98 -5.37 7.60
CA LYS A 198 6.65 -5.65 8.18
C LYS A 198 6.38 -4.70 9.33
N VAL A 199 5.42 -3.79 9.16
CA VAL A 199 5.11 -2.74 10.12
C VAL A 199 3.78 -2.97 10.85
N HIS A 200 2.83 -3.64 10.21
CA HIS A 200 1.56 -4.04 10.82
C HIS A 200 1.33 -5.54 10.61
N LYS A 201 0.83 -6.22 11.65
CA LYS A 201 0.47 -7.63 11.59
C LYS A 201 -0.91 -7.82 12.19
N ASN A 202 -1.84 -8.34 11.39
CA ASN A 202 -3.22 -8.65 11.80
C ASN A 202 -3.89 -7.50 12.58
N GLN A 203 -3.64 -6.25 12.14
CA GLN A 203 -4.17 -5.07 12.77
C GLN A 203 -5.67 -4.97 12.47
N THR A 204 -6.50 -5.10 13.49
CA THR A 204 -7.95 -4.89 13.35
C THR A 204 -8.31 -3.41 13.26
N ILE A 205 -9.37 -3.09 12.54
CA ILE A 205 -9.83 -1.71 12.33
C ILE A 205 -11.22 -1.56 12.96
N ASN A 206 -11.37 -0.61 13.88
CA ASN A 206 -12.57 -0.50 14.70
C ASN A 206 -13.74 0.14 13.95
N GLN A 207 -13.42 1.18 13.17
CA GLN A 207 -14.38 2.03 12.48
C GLN A 207 -13.75 2.73 11.26
N VAL A 208 -14.57 3.39 10.46
CA VAL A 208 -14.12 4.38 9.48
C VAL A 208 -13.79 5.67 10.22
N TRP A 209 -12.55 6.14 10.10
CA TRP A 209 -12.07 7.39 10.70
C TRP A 209 -12.14 8.54 9.68
N GLY A 210 -12.11 9.79 10.16
CA GLY A 210 -12.18 10.99 9.31
C GLY A 210 -13.60 11.45 8.93
N GLY A 211 -14.64 10.72 9.35
CA GLY A 211 -16.04 11.13 9.21
C GLY A 211 -16.63 10.96 7.81
N PRO A 212 -17.79 11.60 7.51
CA PRO A 212 -18.55 11.36 6.28
C PRO A 212 -17.80 11.62 4.98
N ASN A 213 -16.83 12.54 5.02
CA ASN A 213 -16.04 12.94 3.85
C ASN A 213 -14.83 12.03 3.61
N SER A 214 -14.58 11.07 4.49
CA SER A 214 -13.40 10.21 4.46
C SER A 214 -13.63 8.93 3.65
N GLY A 215 -14.85 8.43 3.54
CA GLY A 215 -15.13 7.21 2.80
C GLY A 215 -16.57 6.74 2.95
N ILE A 216 -16.90 5.61 2.32
CA ILE A 216 -18.18 4.94 2.55
C ILE A 216 -18.30 4.55 4.02
N ASP A 217 -19.51 4.57 4.56
CA ASP A 217 -19.82 4.36 5.99
C ASP A 217 -19.19 5.37 6.97
N GLY A 218 -18.39 6.34 6.54
CA GLY A 218 -17.74 7.31 7.43
C GLY A 218 -18.70 8.20 8.22
N GLY A 219 -19.93 8.38 7.71
CA GLY A 219 -21.02 9.06 8.42
C GLY A 219 -22.01 8.11 9.12
N ASN A 220 -21.91 6.80 8.89
CA ASN A 220 -22.86 5.82 9.42
C ASN A 220 -22.47 5.44 10.85
N ASP A 221 -23.32 5.76 11.82
CA ASP A 221 -23.07 5.56 13.26
C ASP A 221 -21.66 6.04 13.68
N GLY A 222 -21.29 7.25 13.26
CA GLY A 222 -19.97 7.83 13.54
C GLY A 222 -18.79 6.99 13.01
N GLY A 223 -18.99 6.26 11.90
CA GLY A 223 -18.00 5.38 11.28
C GLY A 223 -18.06 3.93 11.77
N LYS A 224 -18.90 3.61 12.78
CA LYS A 224 -19.00 2.26 13.35
C LYS A 224 -20.00 1.38 12.59
N GLY A 225 -20.91 1.99 11.84
CA GLY A 225 -21.94 1.31 11.03
C GLY A 225 -21.37 0.75 9.74
N ILE A 226 -20.44 -0.20 9.83
CA ILE A 226 -19.84 -0.83 8.64
C ILE A 226 -20.90 -1.67 7.92
N THR A 227 -21.04 -1.46 6.61
CA THR A 227 -21.96 -2.22 5.76
C THR A 227 -21.26 -3.40 5.07
N ASP A 228 -21.98 -4.50 4.84
CA ASP A 228 -21.45 -5.69 4.17
C ASP A 228 -21.40 -5.53 2.64
N MET A 229 -20.62 -4.55 2.16
CA MET A 229 -20.55 -4.25 0.73
C MET A 229 -19.14 -3.97 0.24
N PRO A 230 -18.79 -4.50 -0.96
CA PRO A 230 -17.79 -4.03 -1.89
C PRO A 230 -17.22 -2.64 -1.68
N GLY A 231 -15.90 -2.43 -1.72
CA GLY A 231 -15.38 -1.07 -1.91
C GLY A 231 -14.19 -1.07 -2.88
N GLY A 232 -14.03 0.01 -3.64
CA GLY A 232 -12.83 0.20 -4.47
C GLY A 232 -11.63 0.64 -3.63
N LEU A 233 -10.43 0.58 -4.22
CA LEU A 233 -9.26 1.25 -3.66
C LEU A 233 -9.41 2.75 -3.94
N LYS A 234 -9.36 3.60 -2.91
CA LYS A 234 -9.43 5.06 -3.08
C LYS A 234 -8.09 5.70 -2.76
N LEU A 235 -7.69 6.70 -3.53
CA LEU A 235 -6.54 7.56 -3.27
C LEU A 235 -7.04 8.98 -3.02
N GLN A 236 -6.58 9.58 -1.92
CA GLN A 236 -7.05 10.89 -1.48
C GLN A 236 -6.40 12.03 -2.26
N CYS A 237 -7.18 13.05 -2.62
CA CYS A 237 -6.67 14.32 -3.10
C CYS A 237 -6.97 15.40 -2.04
N GLU A 238 -5.95 15.85 -1.33
CA GLU A 238 -6.06 16.89 -0.29
C GLU A 238 -5.31 18.18 -0.66
N GLY A 239 -5.08 18.42 -1.96
CA GLY A 239 -4.42 19.63 -2.44
C GLY A 239 -2.90 19.66 -2.20
N HIS A 240 -2.32 18.52 -1.81
CA HIS A 240 -0.88 18.28 -1.83
C HIS A 240 -0.51 17.47 -3.07
N GLU A 241 0.72 17.66 -3.50
CA GLU A 241 1.34 16.93 -4.60
C GLU A 241 1.95 15.63 -4.05
N VAL A 242 1.34 14.51 -4.39
CA VAL A 242 1.79 13.15 -4.12
C VAL A 242 1.68 12.39 -5.44
N LEU A 243 2.74 11.68 -5.79
CA LEU A 243 2.80 10.90 -7.02
C LEU A 243 2.53 9.43 -6.71
N TYR A 244 1.92 8.73 -7.67
CA TYR A 244 1.61 7.31 -7.57
C TYR A 244 2.06 6.57 -8.83
N ARG A 245 2.55 5.34 -8.66
CA ARG A 245 2.91 4.42 -9.75
C ARG A 245 2.79 2.96 -9.29
N ASN A 246 2.98 2.03 -10.22
CA ASN A 246 3.08 0.59 -9.97
C ASN A 246 1.99 0.11 -8.98
N ILE A 247 0.73 0.16 -9.42
CA ILE A 247 -0.38 -0.24 -8.56
C ILE A 247 -0.97 -1.52 -9.11
N TRP A 248 -0.96 -2.58 -8.31
CA TRP A 248 -1.56 -3.85 -8.67
C TRP A 248 -2.27 -4.49 -7.48
N ILE A 249 -3.30 -5.27 -7.78
CA ILE A 249 -4.17 -5.87 -6.77
C ILE A 249 -4.57 -7.29 -7.17
N LYS A 250 -4.43 -8.24 -6.23
CA LYS A 250 -4.90 -9.62 -6.38
C LYS A 250 -6.03 -9.84 -5.40
N GLU A 251 -7.18 -10.29 -5.90
CA GLU A 251 -8.30 -10.68 -5.03
C GLU A 251 -7.97 -11.96 -4.28
N LEU A 252 -8.33 -11.99 -2.99
CA LEU A 252 -8.08 -13.13 -2.11
C LEU A 252 -9.38 -13.70 -1.59
N LYS A 253 -9.28 -14.91 -1.06
CA LYS A 253 -10.35 -15.58 -0.32
C LYS A 253 -9.87 -15.89 1.10
N LEU A 254 -9.98 -14.92 1.99
CA LEU A 254 -9.50 -15.04 3.38
C LEU A 254 -10.62 -15.52 4.31
N THR A 255 -10.69 -16.82 4.58
CA THR A 255 -11.72 -17.38 5.48
C THR A 255 -11.41 -17.05 6.93
N GLU A 256 -10.19 -17.30 7.36
CA GLU A 256 -9.72 -17.05 8.73
C GLU A 256 -9.44 -15.58 8.98
N ALA A 257 -9.43 -15.19 10.26
CA ALA A 257 -8.98 -13.87 10.69
C ALA A 257 -7.44 -13.80 10.66
N ASP A 258 -6.87 -14.03 9.48
CA ASP A 258 -5.44 -13.90 9.20
C ASP A 258 -5.23 -13.09 7.91
N THR A 259 -4.22 -12.21 7.94
CA THR A 259 -3.76 -11.38 6.82
C THR A 259 -2.25 -11.54 6.63
N ASN A 260 -1.68 -12.68 7.04
CA ASN A 260 -0.30 -13.00 6.67
C ASN A 260 -0.13 -13.06 5.14
N PHE A 261 1.12 -12.89 4.70
CA PHE A 261 1.52 -12.85 3.30
C PHE A 261 1.92 -14.26 2.83
N ASP A 262 1.16 -15.27 3.25
CA ASP A 262 1.49 -16.69 3.05
C ASP A 262 0.86 -17.24 1.75
N GLU A 263 0.67 -16.39 0.75
CA GLU A 263 -0.08 -16.67 -0.48
C GLU A 263 0.64 -17.55 -1.50
#